data_AF-A0A0F9EJ37-F1
#
_entry.id   AF-A0A0F9EJ37-F1
#
_cell.length_a   1.000
_cell.length_b   1.000
_cell.length_c   1.000
_cell.angle_alpha   90.00
_cell.angle_beta   90.00
_cell.angle_gamma   90.00
#
_symmetry.space_group_name_H-M   'P 1'
#
loop_
_entity.id
_entity.type
_entity.pdbx_description
1 polymer ?
#
loop_
_entity_poly.entity_id
_entity_poly.type
_entity_poly.pdbx_seq_one_letter_code
_entity_poly.pdbx_strand_id
1 'polypeptide(L)'
;MTAPSETARFIVWGQAVPAPRARITRRGNYYPARYEAWRSLVQVAALQHGRPLWEGDITLGIVIHGARRNADWDNYGKAISDSLEGIFY
;
A
#
# COMPACT_ATOMS: atom_id res chain seq x y z
N MET A 1 -16.20 16.79 -21.42
CA MET A 1 -14.87 16.24 -21.71
C MET A 1 -14.44 15.46 -20.49
N THR A 2 -14.41 14.13 -20.56
CA THR A 2 -13.88 13.29 -19.49
C THR A 2 -12.36 13.37 -19.58
N ALA A 3 -11.68 13.84 -18.52
CA ALA A 3 -10.22 13.77 -18.45
C ALA A 3 -9.77 12.31 -18.69
N PRO A 4 -8.62 12.06 -19.34
CA PRO A 4 -8.06 10.71 -19.39
C PRO A 4 -7.99 10.18 -17.96
N SER A 5 -8.59 9.02 -17.70
CA SER A 5 -8.58 8.39 -16.39
C SER A 5 -7.14 8.00 -16.05
N GLU A 6 -6.44 8.83 -15.29
CA GLU A 6 -5.08 8.56 -14.85
C GLU A 6 -5.09 7.27 -14.03
N THR A 7 -4.44 6.23 -14.57
CA THR A 7 -4.40 4.91 -13.97
C THR A 7 -2.96 4.52 -13.72
N ALA A 8 -2.59 4.33 -12.46
CA ALA A 8 -1.30 3.71 -12.10
C ALA A 8 -1.48 2.21 -11.88
N ARG A 9 -0.61 1.40 -12.50
CA ARG A 9 -0.58 -0.05 -12.31
C ARG A 9 0.86 -0.52 -12.19
N PHE A 10 1.17 -1.15 -11.07
CA PHE A 10 2.50 -1.70 -10.78
C PHE A 10 2.40 -3.03 -10.05
N ILE A 11 3.50 -3.78 -10.06
CA ILE A 11 3.65 -5.06 -9.37
C ILE A 11 4.70 -4.87 -8.28
N VAL A 12 4.36 -5.27 -7.06
CA VAL A 12 5.30 -5.28 -5.93
C VAL A 12 5.83 -6.69 -5.75
N TRP A 13 7.13 -6.86 -5.95
CA TRP A 13 7.79 -8.16 -5.83
C TRP A 13 7.95 -8.60 -4.36
N GLY A 14 7.98 -9.91 -4.15
CA GLY A 14 8.19 -10.52 -2.84
C GLY A 14 6.90 -10.90 -2.12
N GLN A 15 7.05 -11.38 -0.88
CA GLN A 15 5.91 -11.84 -0.07
C GLN A 15 5.15 -10.63 0.48
N ALA A 16 3.87 -10.49 0.10
CA ALA A 16 2.99 -9.49 0.70
C ALA A 16 2.95 -9.63 2.24
N VAL A 17 3.09 -8.51 2.95
CA VAL A 17 3.07 -8.47 4.41
C VAL A 17 1.78 -7.78 4.87
N PRO A 18 0.86 -8.48 5.56
CA PRO A 18 -0.37 -7.86 6.06
C PRO A 18 -0.02 -6.84 7.14
N ALA A 19 -0.84 -5.79 7.26
CA ALA A 19 -0.67 -4.75 8.26
C ALA A 19 -0.69 -5.37 9.67
N PRO A 20 0.42 -5.32 10.42
CA PRO A 20 0.41 -5.78 11.80
C PRO A 20 -0.19 -4.71 12.70
N ARG A 21 -0.59 -5.09 13.91
CA ARG A 21 -0.93 -4.10 14.93
C ARG A 21 0.29 -3.23 15.22
N ALA A 22 0.08 -1.91 15.26
CA ALA A 22 1.11 -0.96 15.64
C ALA A 22 1.62 -1.26 17.05
N ARG A 23 2.94 -1.18 17.24
CA ARG A 23 3.56 -1.33 18.56
C ARG A 23 3.62 0.03 19.23
N ILE A 24 2.96 0.12 20.38
CA ILE A 24 2.81 1.36 21.12
C ILE A 24 3.92 1.43 22.17
N THR A 25 4.65 2.56 22.20
CA THR A 25 5.65 2.85 23.22
C THR A 25 5.42 4.24 23.79
N ARG A 26 6.08 4.56 24.91
CA ARG A 26 6.06 5.94 25.45
C ARG A 26 6.60 7.00 24.48
N ARG A 27 7.36 6.59 23.46
CA ARG A 27 8.00 7.49 22.48
C ARG A 27 7.27 7.54 21.14
N GLY A 28 6.13 6.85 21.02
CA GLY A 28 5.35 6.78 19.80
C GLY A 28 5.08 5.35 19.33
N ASN A 29 4.47 5.27 18.15
CA ASN A 29 4.02 4.04 17.53
C ASN A 29 4.97 3.65 16.40
N TYR A 30 5.25 2.36 16.27
CA TYR A 30 6.07 1.85 15.18
C TYR A 30 5.56 0.49 14.70
N TYR A 31 5.84 0.16 13.44
CA TYR A 31 5.60 -1.17 12.92
C TYR A 31 6.88 -2.02 12.92
N PRO A 32 6.75 -3.37 12.93
CA PRO A 32 7.91 -4.26 12.81
C PRO A 32 8.72 -4.00 11.54
N ALA A 33 10.06 -4.15 11.61
CA ALA A 33 10.97 -3.86 10.51
C ALA A 33 10.62 -4.59 9.19
N ARG A 34 10.10 -5.82 9.26
CA ARG A 34 9.65 -6.57 8.08
C ARG A 34 8.51 -5.87 7.33
N TYR A 35 7.57 -5.28 8.08
CA TYR A 35 6.45 -4.54 7.49
C TYR A 35 6.95 -3.24 6.87
N GLU A 36 7.78 -2.48 7.58
CA GLU A 36 8.35 -1.23 7.07
C GLU A 36 9.19 -1.47 5.80
N ALA A 37 10.01 -2.52 5.78
CA ALA A 37 10.78 -2.87 4.58
C ALA A 37 9.89 -3.20 3.38
N TRP A 38 8.80 -3.95 3.60
CA TRP A 38 7.86 -4.27 2.54
C TRP A 38 7.05 -3.04 2.09
N ARG A 39 6.61 -2.20 3.03
CA ARG A 39 5.96 -0.91 2.76
C ARG A 39 6.83 -0.02 1.86
N SER A 40 8.13 0.07 2.15
CA SER A 40 9.07 0.81 1.31
C SER A 40 9.16 0.27 -0.12
N LEU A 41 9.02 -1.04 -0.34
CA LEU A 41 8.98 -1.62 -1.70
C LEU A 41 7.73 -1.19 -2.45
N VAL A 42 6.57 -1.17 -1.78
CA VAL A 42 5.31 -0.67 -2.37
C VAL A 42 5.48 0.80 -2.75
N GLN A 43 6.06 1.61 -1.87
CA GLN A 43 6.31 3.03 -2.10
C GLN A 43 7.25 3.28 -3.28
N VAL A 44 8.35 2.52 -3.36
CA VAL A 44 9.29 2.61 -4.49
C VAL A 44 8.60 2.25 -5.81
N ALA A 45 7.78 1.20 -5.83
CA ALA A 45 7.01 0.83 -7.01
C ALA A 45 5.99 1.91 -7.40
N ALA A 46 5.28 2.49 -6.43
CA ALA A 46 4.33 3.57 -6.66
C ALA A 46 5.00 4.85 -7.19
N LEU A 47 6.15 5.23 -6.61
CA LEU A 47 6.90 6.44 -7.00
C LEU A 47 7.43 6.41 -8.45
N GLN A 48 7.51 5.22 -9.08
CA GLN A 48 7.82 5.13 -10.53
C GLN A 48 6.73 5.78 -11.40
N HIS A 49 5.54 5.98 -10.86
CA HIS A 49 4.43 6.70 -11.48
C HIS A 49 4.35 8.17 -11.06
N GLY A 50 5.34 8.68 -10.31
CA GLY A 50 5.35 10.03 -9.79
C GLY A 50 4.50 10.19 -8.53
N ARG A 51 3.92 11.38 -8.36
CA ARG A 51 3.04 11.76 -7.25
C ARG A 51 1.79 12.46 -7.80
N PRO A 52 0.94 11.74 -8.54
CA PRO A 52 -0.26 12.33 -9.10
C PRO A 52 -1.19 12.83 -8.00
N LEU A 53 -1.86 13.94 -8.29
CA LEU A 53 -3.00 14.45 -7.53
C LEU A 53 -4.27 13.94 -8.20
N TRP A 54 -4.92 12.93 -7.64
CA TRP A 54 -6.15 12.36 -8.20
C TRP A 54 -7.37 13.00 -7.55
N GLU A 55 -8.17 13.72 -8.34
CA GLU A 55 -9.39 14.36 -7.87
C GLU A 55 -10.63 13.50 -8.14
N GLY A 56 -11.58 13.50 -7.20
CA GLY A 56 -12.86 12.78 -7.32
C GLY A 56 -12.82 11.34 -6.78
N ASP A 57 -13.70 10.49 -7.28
CA ASP A 57 -13.83 9.11 -6.83
C ASP A 57 -12.62 8.27 -7.28
N ILE A 58 -11.84 7.78 -6.32
CA ILE A 58 -10.67 6.93 -6.56
C ILE A 58 -11.04 5.47 -6.32
N THR A 59 -10.67 4.60 -7.27
CA THR A 59 -10.80 3.14 -7.11
C THR A 59 -9.42 2.49 -7.00
N LEU A 60 -9.21 1.71 -5.94
CA LEU A 60 -7.98 0.94 -5.74
C LEU A 60 -8.25 -0.56 -5.97
N GLY A 61 -7.64 -1.13 -7.01
CA GLY A 61 -7.68 -2.57 -7.30
C GLY A 61 -6.47 -3.29 -6.71
N ILE A 62 -6.70 -4.29 -5.87
CA ILE A 62 -5.64 -5.08 -5.20
C ILE A 62 -5.78 -6.56 -5.57
N VAL A 63 -4.70 -7.14 -6.08
CA VAL A 63 -4.60 -8.58 -6.32
C VAL A 63 -3.38 -9.12 -5.58
N ILE A 64 -3.58 -10.14 -4.75
CA ILE A 64 -2.52 -10.73 -3.93
C ILE A 64 -2.35 -12.18 -4.35
N HIS A 65 -1.12 -12.52 -4.74
CA HIS A 65 -0.74 -13.89 -5.06
C HIS A 65 -0.05 -14.54 -3.85
N GLY A 66 -0.35 -15.80 -3.55
CA GLY A 66 0.31 -16.55 -2.48
C GLY A 66 -0.08 -16.13 -1.06
N ALA A 67 -1.24 -15.50 -0.88
CA ALA A 67 -1.81 -15.28 0.45
C ALA A 67 -2.04 -16.62 1.17
N ARG A 68 -1.78 -16.66 2.47
CA ARG A 68 -2.07 -17.86 3.28
C ARG A 68 -3.58 -18.09 3.31
N ARG A 69 -4.01 -19.35 3.45
CA ARG A 69 -5.43 -19.74 3.48
C ARG A 69 -6.26 -18.97 4.52
N ASN A 70 -5.67 -18.62 5.66
CA ASN A 70 -6.33 -17.89 6.76
C ASN A 70 -5.83 -16.44 6.86
N ALA A 71 -5.30 -15.89 5.77
CA ALA A 71 -4.84 -14.53 5.78
C ALA A 71 -6.03 -13.58 5.68
N ASP A 72 -5.98 -12.53 6.50
CA ASP A 72 -7.05 -11.54 6.56
C ASP A 72 -6.85 -10.51 5.44
N TRP A 73 -7.83 -10.40 4.55
CA TRP A 73 -7.73 -9.53 3.38
C TRP A 73 -7.74 -8.05 3.78
N ASP A 74 -8.44 -7.70 4.85
CA ASP A 74 -8.54 -6.34 5.36
C ASP A 74 -7.16 -5.74 5.70
N ASN A 75 -6.28 -6.55 6.27
CA ASN A 75 -4.97 -6.17 6.73
C ASN A 75 -4.02 -5.98 5.55
N TYR A 76 -4.23 -6.72 4.45
CA TYR A 76 -3.50 -6.45 3.22
C TYR A 76 -4.00 -5.21 2.49
N GLY A 77 -5.32 -5.02 2.40
CA GLY A 77 -5.92 -3.81 1.85
C GLY A 77 -5.39 -2.58 2.57
N LYS A 78 -5.42 -2.62 3.90
CA LYS A 78 -4.86 -1.57 4.76
C LYS A 78 -3.36 -1.36 4.56
N ALA A 79 -2.58 -2.44 4.50
CA ALA A 79 -1.13 -2.34 4.31
C ALA A 79 -0.78 -1.61 3.01
N ILE A 80 -1.49 -1.92 1.93
CA ILE A 80 -1.27 -1.29 0.62
C ILE A 80 -1.75 0.17 0.65
N SER A 81 -2.94 0.46 1.18
CA SER A 81 -3.43 1.84 1.28
C SER A 81 -2.51 2.73 2.12
N ASP A 82 -2.07 2.27 3.29
CA ASP A 82 -1.15 2.99 4.18
C ASP A 82 0.23 3.21 3.51
N SER A 83 0.60 2.37 2.55
CA SER A 83 1.83 2.53 1.77
C SER A 83 1.72 3.65 0.73
N LEU A 84 0.54 3.86 0.16
CA LEU A 84 0.29 4.86 -0.89
C LEU A 84 0.00 6.26 -0.33
N GLU A 85 -0.32 6.35 0.95
CA GLU A 85 -0.51 7.62 1.66
C GLU A 85 0.68 8.58 1.44
N GLY A 86 0.40 9.79 0.99
CA GLY A 86 1.39 10.82 0.69
C GLY A 86 2.15 10.66 -0.63
N ILE A 87 1.84 9.62 -1.42
CA ILE A 87 2.32 9.45 -2.79
C ILE A 87 1.19 9.76 -3.78
N PHE A 88 0.04 9.11 -3.60
CA PHE A 88 -1.19 9.41 -4.33
C PHE A 88 -2.09 10.19 -3.38
N TYR A 89 -2.40 11.44 -3.70
CA TYR A 89 -3.20 12.35 -2.88
C TYR A 89 -4.21 13.11 -3.72
#